data_AF-A0A2V8S969-F1
#
_entry.id   AF-A0A2V8S969-F1
#
_cell.length_a   1.000
_cell.length_b   1.000
_cell.length_c   1.000
_cell.angle_alpha   90.00
_cell.angle_beta   90.00
_cell.angle_gamma   90.00
#
_symmetry.space_group_name_H-M   'P 1'
#
loop_
_entity.id
_entity.type
_entity.pdbx_description
1 polymer ?
#
loop_
_entity_poly.entity_id
_entity_poly.type
_entity_poly.pdbx_seq_one_letter_code
_entity_poly.pdbx_strand_id
1 'polypeptide(L)' 'MSVANDEAINIGPRERRKRRVLGIVALTVGVSLAFVLVVAGAPRLLRLVVFFPVWIAGLGLLQSREKT' A
#
# COMPACT_ATOMS: atom_id res chain seq x y z
N MET A 1 11.62 41.04 -9.81
CA MET A 1 10.73 39.99 -10.37
C MET A 1 11.41 38.65 -10.14
N SER A 2 11.07 37.95 -9.06
CA SER A 2 11.50 36.58 -8.82
C SER A 2 10.22 35.75 -8.69
N VAL A 3 9.86 35.05 -9.76
CA VAL A 3 8.77 34.07 -9.75
C VAL A 3 9.44 32.71 -9.75
N ALA A 4 9.91 32.29 -8.58
CA ALA A 4 10.19 30.89 -8.33
C ALA A 4 8.83 30.20 -8.08
N ASN A 5 8.22 29.69 -9.15
CA ASN A 5 7.10 28.76 -9.05
C ASN A 5 7.64 27.42 -8.54
N ASP A 6 7.76 27.29 -7.22
CA ASP A 6 8.28 26.08 -6.56
C ASP A 6 7.21 25.37 -5.70
N GLU A 7 5.93 25.65 -5.93
CA GLU A 7 4.82 25.13 -5.09
C GLU A 7 4.06 23.97 -5.74
N ALA A 8 4.78 22.99 -6.29
CA ALA A 8 4.18 21.73 -6.75
C ALA A 8 4.37 20.56 -5.76
N ILE A 9 4.76 20.81 -4.50
CA ILE A 9 4.77 19.78 -3.44
C ILE A 9 3.51 19.93 -2.58
N ASN A 10 2.40 19.38 -3.08
CA ASN A 10 1.08 19.47 -2.42
C ASN A 10 0.73 18.23 -1.56
N ILE A 11 1.67 17.30 -1.35
CA ILE A 11 1.43 16.09 -0.55
C ILE A 11 1.71 16.41 0.93
N GLY A 12 0.71 16.98 1.60
CA GLY A 12 0.79 17.28 3.02
C GLY A 12 0.98 16.04 3.91
N PRO A 13 1.38 16.21 5.19
CA PRO A 13 1.63 15.11 6.14
C PRO A 13 0.44 14.17 6.32
N ARG A 14 -0.78 14.68 6.12
CA ARG A 14 -2.04 13.92 6.20
C ARG A 14 -2.16 12.89 5.06
N GLU A 15 -1.79 13.26 3.84
CA GLU A 15 -1.85 12.37 2.67
C GLU A 15 -0.84 11.23 2.80
N ARG A 16 0.36 11.51 3.33
CA ARG A 16 1.36 10.48 3.65
C ARG A 16 0.85 9.51 4.72
N ARG A 17 0.21 10.02 5.78
CA ARG A 17 -0.37 9.18 6.83
C ARG A 17 -1.49 8.29 6.27
N LYS A 18 -2.33 8.83 5.37
CA LYS A 18 -3.38 8.06 4.67
C LYS A 18 -2.81 6.92 3.84
N ARG A 19 -1.74 7.17 3.07
CA ARG A 19 -1.05 6.13 2.28
C ARG A 19 -0.41 5.05 3.16
N ARG A 20 0.19 5.44 4.28
CA ARG A 20 0.75 4.50 5.26
C ARG A 20 -0.33 3.62 5.90
N VAL A 21 -1.46 4.21 6.31
CA VAL A 21 -2.59 3.47 6.88
C VAL A 21 -3.17 2.51 5.85
N LEU A 22 -3.36 2.95 4.61
CA LEU A 22 -3.82 2.10 3.52
C LEU A 22 -2.86 0.92 3.27
N GLY A 23 -1.55 1.17 3.31
CA GLY A 23 -0.54 0.13 3.20
C GLY A 23 -0.62 -0.92 4.32
N ILE A 24 -0.80 -0.47 5.57
CA ILE A 24 -0.96 -1.37 6.73
C ILE A 24 -2.25 -2.19 6.60
N VAL A 25 -3.38 -1.56 6.27
CA VAL A 25 -4.67 -2.25 6.13
C VAL A 25 -4.59 -3.29 5.01
N ALA A 26 -4.02 -2.93 3.86
CA ALA A 26 -3.83 -3.85 2.74
C ALA A 26 -2.93 -5.03 3.12
N LEU A 27 -1.88 -4.80 3.93
CA LEU A 27 -1.01 -5.87 4.42
C LEU A 27 -1.79 -6.84 5.33
N THR A 28 -2.54 -6.31 6.29
CA THR A 28 -3.36 -7.12 7.20
C THR A 28 -4.38 -7.96 6.44
N VAL A 29 -5.05 -7.37 5.44
CA VAL A 29 -5.99 -8.08 4.56
C VAL A 29 -5.27 -9.17 3.77
N GLY A 30 -4.12 -8.86 3.17
CA GLY A 30 -3.34 -9.81 2.37
C GLY A 30 -2.88 -11.02 3.19
N VAL A 31 -2.35 -10.80 4.40
CA VAL A 31 -1.94 -11.86 5.32
C VAL A 31 -3.14 -12.72 5.74
N SER A 32 -4.26 -12.09 6.09
CA SER A 32 -5.47 -12.81 6.50
C SER A 32 -6.04 -13.67 5.37
N LEU A 33 -6.08 -13.13 4.16
CA LEU A 33 -6.52 -13.84 2.97
C LEU A 33 -5.61 -15.02 2.64
N ALA A 34 -4.28 -14.82 2.71
CA ALA A 34 -3.31 -15.88 2.52
C ALA A 34 -3.51 -17.02 3.53
N PHE A 35 -3.69 -16.67 4.82
CA PHE A 35 -3.95 -17.62 5.88
C PHE A 35 -5.20 -18.47 5.61
N VAL A 36 -6.32 -17.81 5.27
CA VAL A 36 -7.58 -18.51 4.94
C VAL A 36 -7.41 -19.45 3.76
N LEU A 37 -6.76 -19.02 2.67
CA LEU A 37 -6.55 -19.86 1.49
C LEU A 37 -5.64 -21.06 1.77
N VAL A 38 -4.67 -20.93 2.68
CA VAL A 38 -3.81 -22.04 3.09
C VAL A 38 -4.59 -23.03 3.96
N VAL A 39 -5.29 -22.55 4.98
CA VAL A 39 -6.05 -23.39 5.92
C VAL A 39 -7.22 -24.10 5.23
N ALA A 40 -7.90 -23.43 4.30
CA ALA A 40 -8.98 -24.02 3.52
C ALA A 40 -8.50 -24.99 2.42
N GLY A 41 -7.18 -25.20 2.28
CA GLY A 41 -6.63 -26.10 1.26
C GLY A 41 -6.88 -25.61 -0.17
N ALA A 42 -7.03 -24.30 -0.38
CA ALA A 42 -7.40 -23.76 -1.68
C ALA A 42 -6.36 -24.10 -2.76
N PRO A 43 -6.80 -24.32 -4.02
CA PRO A 43 -5.94 -24.54 -5.17
C PRO A 43 -4.81 -23.52 -5.28
N ARG A 44 -3.63 -23.96 -5.71
CA ARG A 44 -2.42 -23.10 -5.79
C ARG A 44 -2.66 -21.84 -6.64
N LEU A 45 -3.47 -21.94 -7.69
CA LEU A 45 -3.81 -20.79 -8.55
C LEU A 45 -4.63 -19.73 -7.82
N LEU A 46 -5.54 -20.11 -6.92
CA LEU A 46 -6.34 -19.15 -6.13
C LEU A 46 -5.48 -18.35 -5.15
N ARG A 47 -4.33 -18.89 -4.73
CA ARG A 47 -3.38 -18.17 -3.87
C ARG A 47 -2.72 -16.98 -4.56
N LEU A 48 -2.71 -16.93 -5.90
CA LEU A 48 -2.19 -15.79 -6.66
C LEU A 48 -2.99 -14.51 -6.38
N VAL A 49 -4.25 -14.60 -5.95
CA VAL A 49 -5.07 -13.42 -5.64
C VAL A 49 -4.51 -12.60 -4.47
N VAL A 50 -3.69 -13.22 -3.60
CA VAL A 50 -2.98 -12.55 -2.48
C VAL A 50 -1.99 -11.51 -2.99
N PHE A 51 -1.53 -11.62 -4.25
CA PHE A 51 -0.61 -10.66 -4.85
C PHE A 51 -1.14 -9.22 -4.79
N PHE A 52 -2.43 -9.00 -5.08
CA PHE A 52 -3.02 -7.67 -5.14
C PHE A 52 -2.96 -6.90 -3.81
N PRO A 53 -3.46 -7.44 -2.67
CA PRO A 53 -3.37 -6.74 -1.39
C PRO A 53 -1.92 -6.55 -0.93
N VAL A 54 -1.01 -7.51 -1.21
CA VAL A 54 0.41 -7.37 -0.87
C VAL A 54 1.10 -6.29 -1.71
N TRP A 55 0.76 -6.19 -2.99
CA TRP A 55 1.28 -5.13 -3.87
C TRP A 55 0.80 -3.75 -3.41
N ILE A 56 -0.49 -3.59 -3.11
CA ILE A 56 -1.05 -2.34 -2.57
C ILE A 56 -0.38 -1.98 -1.24
N ALA A 57 -0.15 -2.97 -0.38
CA ALA A 57 0.59 -2.77 0.87
C ALA A 57 1.99 -2.22 0.64
N GLY A 58 2.73 -2.84 -0.29
CA GLY A 58 4.07 -2.39 -0.70
C GLY A 58 4.05 -0.95 -1.21
N LEU A 59 3.13 -0.61 -2.11
CA LEU A 59 2.99 0.76 -2.62
C LEU A 59 2.71 1.77 -1.51
N GLY A 60 1.75 1.49 -0.62
CA GLY A 60 1.39 2.42 0.47
C GLY A 60 2.50 2.60 1.50
N LEU A 61 3.25 1.53 1.80
CA LEU A 61 4.36 1.57 2.75
C LEU A 61 5.61 2.23 2.15
N LEU A 62 5.98 1.90 0.91
CA LEU A 62 7.16 2.46 0.25
C LEU A 62 6.96 3.93 -0.12
N GLN A 63 5.79 4.32 -0.64
CA GLN A 63 5.48 5.73 -0.90
C GLN A 63 5.39 6.57 0.38
N SER A 64 5.14 5.96 1.54
CA SER A 64 5.19 6.69 2.82
C SER A 64 6.63 7.00 3.27
N ARG A 65 7.62 6.26 2.76
CA ARG A 65 9.04 6.39 3.10
C ARG A 65 9.77 7.30 2.13
N GLU A 66 9.40 7.29 0.85
CA GLU A 66 9.92 8.22 -0.12
C GLU A 66 9.43 9.65 0.18
N LYS A 67 10.37 10.58 0.30
CA LYS A 67 10.06 11.99 0.45
C LYS A 67 9.69 12.57 -0.92
N THR A 68 8.47 12.33 -1.39
CA THR A 68 7.85 13.13 -2.46
C THR A 68 7.18 14.38 -1.92
#